data_AF-A0A8J7Y2Z4-F1
#
_entry.id   AF-A0A8J7Y2Z4-F1
#
_cell.length_a   1.000
_cell.length_b   1.000
_cell.length_c   1.000
_cell.angle_alpha   90.00
_cell.angle_beta   90.00
_cell.angle_gamma   90.00
#
_symmetry.space_group_name_H-M   'P 1'
#
loop_
_entity.id
_entity.type
_entity.pdbx_description
1 polymer ?
#
loop_
_entity_poly.entity_id
_entity_poly.type
_entity_poly.pdbx_seq_one_letter_code
_entity_poly.pdbx_strand_id
1 'polypeptide(L)'
;MPKRNKSSRHTSEKDTDKRARFVCPVYGKSVSRPHLLDVQSVIIEGWYFVQRTRIVIPKVVFEHESIHCHDEEEDIGLEELHTVIAVIFAEFDGKGDCTVFDILEIRSCDTEDSMKEKSMEVEDG
;
A
#
# COMPACT_ATOMS: atom_id res chain seq x y z
N MET A 1 -18.32 43.00 -33.11
CA MET A 1 -17.93 42.57 -31.74
C MET A 1 -18.96 41.57 -31.23
N PRO A 2 -18.69 40.25 -31.23
CA PRO A 2 -19.56 39.28 -30.59
C PRO A 2 -19.19 39.09 -29.10
N LYS A 3 -20.24 38.81 -28.32
CA LYS A 3 -20.33 38.86 -26.86
C LYS A 3 -19.56 37.71 -26.19
N ARG A 4 -18.99 38.01 -25.02
CA ARG A 4 -18.35 37.06 -24.10
C ARG A 4 -19.39 36.07 -23.57
N ASN A 5 -19.20 34.78 -23.89
CA ASN A 5 -19.94 33.70 -23.24
C ASN A 5 -19.14 33.24 -22.02
N LYS A 6 -19.62 33.59 -20.82
CA LYS A 6 -19.19 32.96 -19.56
C LYS A 6 -19.91 31.60 -19.48
N SER A 7 -19.23 30.52 -19.84
CA SER A 7 -19.64 29.16 -19.49
C SER A 7 -18.93 28.81 -18.18
N SER A 8 -19.65 28.97 -17.08
CA SER A 8 -20.26 27.88 -16.31
C SER A 8 -19.23 27.11 -15.49
N ARG A 9 -19.20 27.43 -14.20
CA ARG A 9 -18.47 26.69 -13.17
C ARG A 9 -19.03 25.26 -13.16
N HIS A 10 -18.23 24.28 -13.57
CA HIS A 10 -18.46 22.90 -13.16
C HIS A 10 -18.05 22.77 -11.69
N THR A 11 -19.03 22.86 -10.81
CA THR A 11 -18.96 22.29 -9.46
C THR A 11 -19.77 21.01 -9.47
N SER A 12 -19.09 19.88 -9.55
CA SER A 12 -19.54 18.50 -9.33
C SER A 12 -18.25 17.69 -9.46
N GLU A 13 -17.78 16.91 -8.49
CA GLU A 13 -18.51 15.86 -7.80
C GLU A 13 -18.03 15.76 -6.36
N LYS A 14 -18.99 15.73 -5.43
CA LYS A 14 -18.77 15.34 -4.04
C LYS A 14 -18.74 13.81 -4.04
N ASP A 15 -17.59 13.25 -4.40
CA ASP A 15 -17.38 11.81 -4.33
C ASP A 15 -17.32 11.45 -2.85
N THR A 16 -18.40 10.83 -2.35
CA THR A 16 -18.42 10.24 -1.00
C THR A 16 -17.55 9.00 -1.04
N ASP A 17 -16.25 9.26 -0.95
CA ASP A 17 -15.15 8.34 -0.79
C ASP A 17 -15.44 7.47 0.45
N LYS A 18 -16.03 6.29 0.21
CA LYS A 18 -15.99 5.18 1.16
C LYS A 18 -14.54 4.72 1.20
N ARG A 19 -13.67 5.53 1.81
CA ARG A 19 -12.24 5.25 1.96
C ARG A 19 -12.13 3.89 2.61
N ALA A 20 -11.57 2.93 1.90
CA ALA A 20 -11.15 1.68 2.50
C ALA A 20 -10.19 2.06 3.65
N ARG A 21 -10.59 1.73 4.88
CA ARG A 21 -9.76 1.90 6.07
C ARG A 21 -9.19 0.54 6.41
N PHE A 22 -7.88 0.42 6.34
CA PHE A 22 -7.18 -0.76 6.78
C PHE A 22 -6.72 -0.56 8.22
N VAL A 23 -6.32 -1.64 8.88
CA VAL A 23 -5.78 -1.61 10.23
C VAL A 23 -4.37 -2.16 10.18
N CYS A 24 -3.41 -1.45 10.76
CA CYS A 24 -2.05 -1.94 10.94
C CYS A 24 -2.13 -3.18 11.84
N PRO A 25 -1.72 -4.38 11.38
CA PRO A 25 -1.86 -5.61 12.16
C PRO A 25 -0.98 -5.64 13.41
N VAL A 26 0.05 -4.77 13.48
CA VAL A 26 1.00 -4.77 14.59
C VAL A 26 0.57 -3.84 15.74
N TYR A 27 0.09 -2.62 15.45
CA TYR A 27 -0.38 -1.68 16.49
C TYR A 27 -1.92 -1.59 16.60
N GLY A 28 -2.66 -2.18 15.67
CA GLY A 28 -4.12 -2.13 15.67
C GLY A 28 -4.73 -0.78 15.29
N LYS A 29 -3.92 0.19 14.84
CA LYS A 29 -4.35 1.55 14.45
C LYS A 29 -4.70 1.64 12.96
N SER A 30 -5.57 2.58 12.59
CA SER A 30 -6.03 2.73 11.21
C SER A 30 -4.94 3.22 10.25
N VAL A 31 -4.96 2.68 9.04
CA VAL A 31 -4.19 3.14 7.88
C VAL A 31 -5.16 3.56 6.79
N SER A 32 -5.08 4.81 6.37
CA SER A 32 -5.93 5.43 5.36
C SER A 32 -5.12 6.37 4.46
N ARG A 33 -5.79 7.13 3.60
CA ARG A 33 -5.09 8.08 2.72
C ARG A 33 -4.72 9.34 3.51
N PRO A 34 -3.49 9.88 3.37
CA PRO A 34 -2.53 9.63 2.26
C PRO A 34 -1.46 8.54 2.53
N HIS A 35 -1.51 7.86 3.66
CA HIS A 35 -0.45 6.92 4.08
C HIS A 35 -0.62 5.50 3.56
N LEU A 36 -1.73 5.23 2.85
CA LEU A 36 -1.92 4.00 2.06
C LEU A 36 -1.08 4.00 0.79
N LEU A 37 -0.67 2.80 0.41
CA LEU A 37 -0.02 2.53 -0.86
C LEU A 37 -0.92 2.93 -2.04
N ASP A 38 -0.29 3.48 -3.08
CA ASP A 38 -0.94 3.88 -4.31
C ASP A 38 -0.21 3.32 -5.53
N VAL A 39 -0.84 3.44 -6.70
CA VAL A 39 -0.28 2.96 -7.97
C VAL A 39 1.08 3.60 -8.26
N GLN A 40 1.24 4.88 -7.92
CA GLN A 40 2.47 5.63 -8.16
C GLN A 40 3.64 5.02 -7.37
N SER A 41 3.49 4.87 -6.06
CA SER A 41 4.51 4.32 -5.17
C SER A 41 4.82 2.84 -5.49
N VAL A 42 3.80 2.02 -5.73
CA VAL A 42 3.98 0.57 -5.87
C VAL A 42 4.40 0.16 -7.29
N ILE A 43 3.67 0.61 -8.31
CA ILE A 43 3.86 0.16 -9.68
C ILE A 43 4.88 1.04 -10.40
N ILE A 44 4.68 2.35 -10.36
CA ILE A 44 5.50 3.27 -11.16
C ILE A 44 6.90 3.39 -10.56
N GLU A 45 7.00 3.59 -9.25
CA GLU A 45 8.27 3.76 -8.53
C GLU A 45 8.85 2.43 -8.05
N GLY A 46 8.02 1.57 -7.44
CA GLY A 46 8.46 0.28 -6.93
C GLY A 46 8.98 -0.67 -8.01
N TRP A 47 8.31 -0.76 -9.16
CA TRP A 47 8.78 -1.62 -10.26
C TRP A 47 9.80 -0.95 -11.17
N TYR A 48 10.04 0.36 -11.02
CA TYR A 48 11.08 1.09 -11.76
C TYR A 48 12.47 0.46 -11.61
N PHE A 49 12.77 -0.07 -10.41
CA PHE A 49 14.06 -0.67 -10.09
C PHE A 49 14.27 -2.05 -10.73
N VAL A 50 13.21 -2.65 -11.27
CA VAL A 50 13.29 -3.92 -11.99
C VAL A 50 13.52 -3.58 -13.47
N GLN A 51 14.79 -3.60 -13.91
CA GLN A 51 15.23 -3.09 -15.22
C GLN A 51 14.47 -3.64 -16.46
N ARG A 52 13.72 -4.75 -16.33
CA ARG A 52 12.86 -5.33 -17.38
C ARG A 52 11.65 -6.07 -16.79
N THR A 53 10.68 -5.36 -16.23
CA THR A 53 9.38 -5.96 -15.88
C THR A 53 8.49 -6.06 -17.11
N ARG A 54 8.09 -7.29 -17.48
CA ARG A 54 7.04 -7.52 -18.48
C ARG A 54 5.85 -8.17 -17.79
N ILE A 55 4.73 -7.47 -17.78
CA ILE A 55 3.46 -8.01 -17.32
C ILE A 55 2.89 -8.88 -18.45
N VAL A 56 2.86 -10.19 -18.23
CA VAL A 56 2.35 -11.17 -19.22
C VAL A 56 0.92 -11.61 -18.89
N ILE A 57 0.49 -11.37 -17.64
CA ILE A 57 -0.83 -11.74 -17.13
C ILE A 57 -1.60 -10.44 -16.87
N PRO A 58 -2.79 -10.24 -17.47
CA PRO A 58 -3.53 -8.98 -17.36
C PRO A 58 -4.10 -8.72 -15.96
N LYS A 59 -4.14 -9.73 -15.09
CA LYS A 59 -4.61 -9.62 -13.71
C LYS A 59 -3.62 -10.32 -12.81
N VAL A 60 -3.14 -9.62 -11.79
CA VAL A 60 -2.12 -10.15 -10.88
C VAL A 60 -2.48 -9.80 -9.44
N VAL A 61 -2.22 -10.75 -8.54
CA VAL A 61 -2.15 -10.50 -7.11
C VAL A 61 -0.68 -10.61 -6.73
N PHE A 62 -0.15 -9.60 -6.07
CA PHE A 62 1.24 -9.58 -5.62
C PHE A 62 1.36 -8.98 -4.22
N GLU A 63 2.44 -9.33 -3.55
CA GLU A 63 2.78 -8.82 -2.23
C GLU A 63 3.77 -7.68 -2.37
N HIS A 64 3.56 -6.62 -1.60
CA HIS A 64 4.45 -5.47 -1.54
C HIS A 64 4.77 -5.16 -0.08
N GLU A 65 6.06 -5.20 0.25
CA GLU A 65 6.57 -4.82 1.55
C GLU A 65 6.60 -3.29 1.65
N SER A 66 6.04 -2.74 2.73
CA SER A 66 6.07 -1.31 3.01
C SER A 66 6.29 -1.04 4.50
N ILE A 67 6.74 0.17 4.82
CA ILE A 67 6.98 0.60 6.20
C ILE A 67 5.82 1.50 6.63
N HIS A 68 5.11 1.08 7.67
CA HIS A 68 4.14 1.90 8.38
C HIS A 68 4.89 2.79 9.40
N CYS A 69 4.91 4.10 9.13
CA CYS A 69 5.70 5.08 9.88
C CYS A 69 4.86 6.22 10.49
N HIS A 70 3.54 6.18 10.32
CA HIS A 70 2.65 7.27 10.73
C HIS A 70 1.43 6.74 11.45
N ASP A 71 1.09 7.39 12.55
CA ASP A 71 -0.12 7.15 13.32
C ASP A 71 -1.19 8.15 12.93
N GLU A 72 -2.22 7.70 12.23
CA GLU A 72 -3.30 8.58 11.78
C GLU A 72 -4.26 9.00 12.89
N GLU A 73 -4.36 8.24 13.99
CA GLU A 73 -5.25 8.60 15.10
C GLU A 73 -4.66 9.75 15.92
N GLU A 74 -3.34 9.73 16.08
CA GLU A 74 -2.59 10.72 16.86
C GLU A 74 -1.97 11.83 15.99
N ASP A 75 -2.00 11.69 14.65
CA ASP A 75 -1.39 12.61 13.67
C ASP A 75 0.11 12.84 13.93
N ILE A 76 0.81 11.77 14.30
CA ILE A 76 2.25 11.79 14.62
C ILE A 76 3.02 10.71 13.86
N GLY A 77 4.33 10.91 13.69
CA GLY A 77 5.22 9.83 13.26
C GLY A 77 5.33 8.77 14.36
N LEU A 78 5.32 7.50 13.98
CA LEU A 78 5.55 6.40 14.92
C LEU A 78 7.01 6.41 15.37
N GLU A 79 7.24 6.24 16.68
CA GLU A 79 8.58 6.14 17.26
C GLU A 79 9.29 4.85 16.82
N GLU A 80 8.52 3.78 16.57
CA GLU A 80 8.99 2.51 16.05
C GLU A 80 8.31 2.22 14.69
N LEU A 81 9.13 1.86 13.70
CA LEU A 81 8.71 1.63 12.33
C LEU A 81 8.28 0.17 12.15
N HIS A 82 7.16 -0.02 11.47
CA HIS A 82 6.61 -1.35 11.27
C HIS A 82 6.62 -1.77 9.82
N THR A 83 7.38 -2.81 9.51
CA THR A 83 7.30 -3.45 8.21
C THR A 83 6.00 -4.26 8.11
N VAL A 84 5.21 -3.96 7.09
CA VAL A 84 3.97 -4.65 6.76
C VAL A 84 4.02 -5.15 5.32
N ILE A 85 3.25 -6.20 5.04
CA ILE A 85 3.07 -6.72 3.68
C ILE A 85 1.66 -6.38 3.23
N ALA A 86 1.55 -5.60 2.15
CA ALA A 86 0.27 -5.36 1.48
C ALA A 86 0.06 -6.41 0.39
N VAL A 87 -1.09 -7.09 0.41
CA VAL A 87 -1.55 -7.94 -0.69
C VAL A 87 -2.36 -7.08 -1.65
N ILE A 88 -1.90 -6.95 -2.88
CA ILE A 88 -2.43 -6.00 -3.85
C ILE A 88 -2.96 -6.76 -5.06
N PHE A 89 -4.18 -6.45 -5.46
CA PHE A 89 -4.73 -6.82 -6.75
C PHE A 89 -4.53 -5.69 -7.76
N ALA A 90 -4.01 -6.03 -8.92
CA ALA A 90 -3.87 -5.09 -10.03
C ALA A 90 -4.32 -5.70 -11.34
N GLU A 91 -5.01 -4.90 -12.16
CA GLU A 91 -5.30 -5.23 -13.56
C GLU A 91 -4.56 -4.29 -14.49
N PHE A 92 -3.99 -4.85 -15.56
CA PHE A 92 -3.22 -4.13 -16.55
C PHE A 92 -3.87 -4.26 -17.92
N ASP A 93 -3.85 -3.17 -18.67
CA ASP A 93 -4.28 -3.21 -20.06
C ASP A 93 -3.22 -3.90 -20.96
N GLY A 94 -3.56 -4.09 -22.23
CA GLY A 94 -2.64 -4.68 -23.20
C GLY A 94 -1.40 -3.82 -23.53
N LYS A 95 -1.28 -2.62 -22.96
CA LYS A 95 -0.15 -1.69 -23.10
C LYS A 95 0.75 -1.66 -21.86
N GLY A 96 0.31 -2.28 -20.76
CA GLY A 96 1.02 -2.31 -19.48
C GLY A 96 0.59 -1.21 -18.50
N ASP A 97 -0.47 -0.46 -18.80
CA ASP A 97 -1.02 0.56 -17.89
C ASP A 97 -1.91 -0.11 -16.84
N CYS A 98 -1.71 0.23 -15.56
CA CYS A 98 -2.53 -0.26 -14.46
C CYS A 98 -3.91 0.42 -14.49
N THR A 99 -4.96 -0.36 -14.68
CA THR A 99 -6.35 0.14 -14.80
C THR A 99 -7.20 -0.14 -13.56
N VAL A 100 -6.84 -1.15 -12.76
CA VAL A 100 -7.45 -1.44 -11.46
C VAL A 100 -6.33 -1.63 -10.45
N PHE A 101 -6.50 -1.10 -9.25
CA PHE A 101 -5.55 -1.24 -8.15
C PHE A 101 -6.33 -1.25 -6.83
N ASP A 102 -6.29 -2.38 -6.14
CA ASP A 102 -6.98 -2.58 -4.87
C ASP A 102 -6.03 -3.23 -3.87
N ILE A 103 -5.93 -2.64 -2.68
CA ILE A 103 -5.32 -3.30 -1.53
C ILE A 103 -6.35 -4.30 -1.01
N LEU A 104 -6.02 -5.58 -1.04
CA LEU A 104 -6.89 -6.64 -0.55
C LEU A 104 -6.73 -6.83 0.96
N GLU A 105 -5.48 -6.71 1.44
CA GLU A 105 -5.11 -7.04 2.82
C GLU A 105 -3.80 -6.35 3.22
N ILE A 106 -3.62 -6.10 4.52
CA ILE A 106 -2.34 -5.70 5.13
C ILE A 106 -2.00 -6.72 6.23
N ARG A 107 -0.82 -7.32 6.16
CA ARG A 107 -0.29 -8.35 7.07
C ARG A 107 0.99 -7.87 7.76
N SER A 108 1.32 -8.47 8.89
CA SER A 108 2.62 -8.28 9.54
C SER A 108 3.73 -8.90 8.69
N CYS A 109 4.89 -8.25 8.64
CA CYS A 109 6.10 -8.83 8.07
C CYS A 109 6.83 -9.66 9.14
N ASP A 110 6.15 -10.68 9.69
CA ASP A 110 6.77 -11.52 10.72
C ASP A 110 7.83 -12.39 10.06
N THR A 111 9.10 -12.11 10.33
CA THR A 111 10.21 -13.01 10.02
C THR A 111 10.33 -14.06 11.13
N GLU A 112 9.22 -14.59 11.63
CA GLU A 112 9.16 -15.49 12.79
C GLU A 112 9.15 -16.96 12.36
N ASP A 113 10.06 -17.36 11.47
CA ASP A 113 10.28 -18.79 11.14
C ASP A 113 11.74 -19.24 11.20
N SER A 114 12.68 -18.38 11.61
CA SER A 114 14.09 -18.77 11.67
C SER A 114 14.83 -18.06 12.80
N MET A 115 14.54 -18.42 14.06
CA MET A 115 15.54 -18.75 15.10
C MET A 115 14.84 -19.34 16.32
N LYS A 116 14.30 -20.57 16.21
CA LYS A 116 14.32 -21.48 17.37
C LYS A 116 15.75 -21.97 17.56
N GLU A 117 16.67 -21.08 17.94
CA GLU A 117 17.99 -21.48 18.42
C GLU A 117 17.86 -21.87 19.89
N LYS A 118 17.40 -23.11 20.06
CA LYS A 118 17.76 -24.06 21.11
C LYS A 118 18.50 -23.44 22.31
N SER A 119 17.76 -23.10 23.36
CA SER A 119 18.31 -22.95 24.71
C SER A 119 18.96 -24.28 25.10
N MET A 120 20.29 -24.37 25.05
CA MET A 120 21.00 -25.39 25.81
C MET A 120 21.15 -24.84 27.23
N GLU A 121 20.28 -25.31 28.11
CA GLU A 121 20.53 -25.31 29.53
C GLU A 121 21.85 -26.06 29.75
N VAL A 122 22.87 -25.35 30.21
CA VAL A 122 24.06 -25.97 30.80
C VAL A 122 23.78 -26.03 32.30
N GLU A 123 23.13 -27.10 32.73
CA GLU A 123 23.38 -27.65 34.06
C GLU A 123 24.43 -28.74 33.90
N ASP A 124 25.63 -28.52 34.41
CA ASP A 124 26.41 -29.61 35.01
C ASP A 124 27.54 -29.07 35.89
N GLY A 125 27.60 -29.53 37.14
CA GLY A 125 28.80 -29.56 38.01
C GLY A 125 28.81 -28.67 39.23
#